data_AF-E5EZK6-F1
#
_entry.id   AF-E5EZK6-F1
#
_cell.length_a   1.000
_cell.length_b   1.000
_cell.length_c   1.000
_cell.angle_alpha   90.00
_cell.angle_beta   90.00
_cell.angle_gamma   90.00
#
_symmetry.space_group_name_H-M   'P 1'
#
loop_
_entity.id
_entity.type
_entity.pdbx_description
1 polymer ?
#
loop_
_entity_poly.entity_id
_entity_poly.type
_entity_poly.pdbx_seq_one_letter_code
_entity_poly.pdbx_strand_id
1 'polypeptide(L)'
;QIVWKRCLDMNDRVLRNIVVGMGSKMDGVVREDHFVITVASEIMAILCLANDMHDLKDRLGRIIVAYNYAGEPVTAKDLNAVGAMAALLKDAIKPNMVQTLEHQPALVHGGPFANIAHGCNSVRATKMALKMADVVVTEAGFGADLGAEKFFDIKCRKADLHPDAVVLVATVRALKYNGGVAKDDLKEENLDALKKGIVNLEKHIENLHKFGVPIVVTLNSFITDTKAETDYIKEFVENLGCEFALSEVWEKGGKGGIELAEKVLKTLEEKPSDFHFLYPEEMTIEDKIKKIATEIYGAADVSYSPAARKELP
;
A
#
# COMPACT_ATOMS: atom_id res chain seq x y z
N GLN A 1 27.07 -11.80 -10.32
CA GLN A 1 25.86 -11.18 -10.91
C GLN A 1 25.38 -10.05 -10.01
N ILE A 2 25.30 -8.80 -10.51
CA ILE A 2 24.80 -7.66 -9.71
C ILE A 2 23.28 -7.55 -9.88
N VAL A 3 22.55 -7.54 -8.77
CA VAL A 3 21.08 -7.40 -8.76
C VAL A 3 20.63 -6.01 -8.31
N TRP A 4 21.47 -5.29 -7.57
CA TRP A 4 21.19 -3.92 -7.13
C TRP A 4 21.22 -2.93 -8.30
N LYS A 5 20.17 -2.12 -8.43
CA LYS A 5 20.03 -1.11 -9.48
C LYS A 5 20.29 0.30 -8.94
N ARG A 6 20.66 1.22 -9.83
CA ARG A 6 20.75 2.65 -9.49
C ARG A 6 19.35 3.26 -9.40
N CYS A 7 19.24 4.46 -8.83
CA CYS A 7 17.98 5.18 -8.83
C CYS A 7 18.12 6.67 -9.12
N LEU A 8 17.05 7.26 -9.66
CA LEU A 8 16.90 8.68 -9.93
C LEU A 8 15.43 9.07 -9.79
N ASP A 9 15.12 10.18 -9.12
CA ASP A 9 13.74 10.64 -8.95
C ASP A 9 13.29 11.52 -10.13
N MET A 10 13.37 10.95 -11.34
CA MET A 10 12.93 11.57 -12.59
C MET A 10 12.33 10.51 -13.49
N ASN A 11 11.33 10.90 -14.28
CA ASN A 11 10.72 10.03 -15.30
C ASN A 11 11.61 9.92 -16.55
N ASP A 12 12.78 9.31 -16.40
CA ASP A 12 13.76 9.13 -17.47
C ASP A 12 13.75 7.69 -18.01
N ARG A 13 13.07 7.50 -19.15
CA ARG A 13 12.95 6.17 -19.78
C ARG A 13 14.27 5.67 -20.40
N VAL A 14 15.21 6.56 -20.72
CA VAL A 14 16.44 6.21 -21.43
C VAL A 14 17.40 5.46 -20.51
N LEU A 15 17.31 5.68 -19.20
CA LEU A 15 18.13 5.01 -18.19
C LEU A 15 17.65 3.60 -17.80
N ARG A 16 16.59 3.09 -18.43
CA ARG A 16 16.08 1.73 -18.15
C ARG A 16 17.10 0.66 -18.54
N ASN A 17 17.71 0.72 -19.72
CA ASN A 17 18.67 -0.30 -20.14
C ASN A 17 19.93 0.37 -20.62
N ILE A 18 21.00 0.27 -19.83
CA ILE A 18 22.26 0.96 -20.09
C ILE A 18 23.44 0.00 -19.96
N VAL A 19 24.57 0.38 -20.55
CA VAL A 19 25.87 -0.23 -20.28
C VAL A 19 26.73 0.81 -19.57
N VAL A 20 27.30 0.43 -18.43
CA VAL A 20 28.15 1.29 -17.59
C VAL A 20 29.59 0.78 -17.57
N GLY A 21 30.52 1.62 -17.11
CA GLY A 21 31.94 1.24 -16.98
C GLY A 21 32.67 1.11 -18.32
N MET A 22 32.18 1.78 -19.37
CA MET A 22 32.88 1.92 -20.64
C MET A 22 34.02 2.93 -20.52
N GLY A 23 35.08 2.77 -21.32
CA GLY A 23 36.24 3.66 -21.32
C GLY A 23 37.55 2.90 -21.13
N SER A 24 38.47 3.51 -20.39
CA SER A 24 39.75 2.93 -20.00
C SER A 24 39.61 1.92 -18.86
N LYS A 25 40.68 1.16 -18.57
CA LYS A 25 40.73 0.22 -17.44
C LYS A 25 40.47 0.89 -16.08
N MET A 26 40.69 2.21 -15.96
CA MET A 26 40.47 2.96 -14.72
C MET A 26 39.01 3.44 -14.55
N ASP A 27 38.18 3.33 -15.59
CA ASP A 27 36.80 3.84 -15.61
C ASP A 27 35.76 2.81 -15.14
N GLY A 28 36.23 1.62 -14.72
CA GLY A 28 35.42 0.57 -14.10
C GLY A 28 35.33 -0.71 -14.94
N VAL A 29 34.31 -1.52 -14.64
CA VAL A 29 34.08 -2.81 -15.31
C VAL A 29 32.80 -2.71 -16.15
N VAL A 30 32.93 -2.99 -17.44
CA VAL A 30 31.81 -2.97 -18.39
C VAL A 30 30.74 -3.98 -17.97
N ARG A 31 29.50 -3.50 -17.84
CA ARG A 31 28.34 -4.34 -17.54
C ARG A 31 27.03 -3.65 -17.91
N GLU A 32 25.99 -4.46 -18.07
CA GLU A 32 24.62 -3.97 -18.13
C GLU A 32 24.16 -3.42 -16.77
N ASP A 33 23.34 -2.38 -16.80
CA ASP A 33 22.68 -1.83 -15.63
C ASP A 33 21.33 -1.19 -15.96
N HIS A 34 20.64 -0.75 -14.91
CA HIS A 34 19.28 -0.22 -14.92
C HIS A 34 19.16 0.89 -13.87
N PHE A 35 18.36 1.91 -14.14
CA PHE A 35 17.87 2.86 -13.14
C PHE A 35 16.40 2.62 -12.83
N VAL A 36 16.06 2.57 -11.56
CA VAL A 36 14.67 2.64 -11.07
C VAL A 36 14.35 4.06 -10.60
N ILE A 37 13.07 4.42 -10.56
CA ILE A 37 12.67 5.65 -9.86
C ILE A 37 12.98 5.51 -8.36
N THR A 38 13.39 6.58 -7.66
CA THR A 38 13.88 6.50 -6.27
C THR A 38 12.92 5.81 -5.31
N VAL A 39 11.62 6.06 -5.43
CA VAL A 39 10.57 5.43 -4.61
C VAL A 39 10.40 3.91 -4.82
N ALA A 40 10.96 3.37 -5.91
CA ALA A 40 11.02 1.94 -6.20
C ALA A 40 12.26 1.24 -5.57
N SER A 41 13.17 2.01 -4.95
CA SER A 41 14.34 1.45 -4.28
C SER A 41 13.96 0.66 -3.03
N GLU A 42 14.64 -0.47 -2.77
CA GLU A 42 14.51 -1.22 -1.52
C GLU A 42 14.87 -0.36 -0.30
N ILE A 43 15.73 0.66 -0.47
CA ILE A 43 16.03 1.65 0.59
C ILE A 43 14.75 2.37 1.06
N MET A 44 13.84 2.70 0.13
CA MET A 44 12.56 3.33 0.49
C MET A 44 11.67 2.36 1.28
N ALA A 45 11.60 1.09 0.88
CA ALA A 45 10.86 0.06 1.63
C ALA A 45 11.44 -0.14 3.03
N ILE A 46 12.77 -0.18 3.16
CA ILE A 46 13.49 -0.31 4.43
C ILE A 46 13.23 0.91 5.33
N LEU A 47 13.31 2.13 4.79
CA LEU A 47 12.98 3.37 5.52
C LEU A 47 11.54 3.32 6.06
N CYS A 48 10.61 2.81 5.27
CA CYS A 48 9.21 2.75 5.64
C CYS A 48 8.91 1.64 6.67
N LEU A 49 9.69 0.58 6.73
CA LEU A 49 9.48 -0.54 7.66
C LEU A 49 10.38 -0.54 8.90
N ALA A 50 11.41 0.31 8.95
CA ALA A 50 12.31 0.39 10.09
C ALA A 50 11.62 0.99 11.33
N ASN A 51 11.78 0.36 12.49
CA ASN A 51 11.28 0.87 13.76
C ASN A 51 12.13 2.02 14.31
N ASP A 52 13.45 1.92 14.14
CA ASP A 52 14.43 2.89 14.63
C ASP A 52 15.73 2.84 13.80
N MET A 53 16.76 3.57 14.23
CA MET A 53 18.04 3.62 13.53
C MET A 53 18.81 2.29 13.58
N HIS A 54 18.63 1.49 14.64
CA HIS A 54 19.28 0.19 14.76
C HIS A 54 18.63 -0.80 13.78
N ASP A 55 17.29 -0.89 13.79
CA ASP A 55 16.54 -1.72 12.85
C ASP A 55 16.78 -1.28 11.39
N LEU A 56 16.88 0.03 11.12
CA LEU A 56 17.29 0.54 9.80
C LEU A 56 18.63 -0.05 9.37
N LYS A 57 19.67 0.04 10.23
CA LYS A 57 21.01 -0.49 9.92
C LYS A 57 21.00 -2.00 9.70
N ASP A 58 20.25 -2.74 10.50
CA ASP A 58 20.18 -4.20 10.38
C ASP A 58 19.44 -4.63 9.09
N ARG A 59 18.42 -3.89 8.67
CA ARG A 59 17.76 -4.09 7.37
C ARG A 59 18.67 -3.73 6.20
N LEU A 60 19.33 -2.56 6.27
CA LEU A 60 20.30 -2.14 5.26
C LEU A 60 21.43 -3.17 5.10
N GLY A 61 21.89 -3.77 6.19
CA GLY A 61 22.93 -4.80 6.16
C GLY A 61 22.52 -6.12 5.51
N ARG A 62 21.21 -6.43 5.47
CA ARG A 62 20.66 -7.66 4.87
C ARG A 62 20.35 -7.55 3.39
N ILE A 63 20.46 -6.35 2.80
CA ILE A 63 20.26 -6.14 1.36
C ILE A 63 21.23 -7.02 0.58
N ILE A 64 20.71 -7.88 -0.29
CA ILE A 64 21.50 -8.63 -1.26
C ILE A 64 21.75 -7.74 -2.47
N VAL A 65 23.02 -7.43 -2.75
CA VAL A 65 23.39 -6.53 -3.85
C VAL A 65 23.91 -7.28 -5.07
N ALA A 66 24.43 -8.49 -4.86
CA ALA A 66 24.97 -9.34 -5.91
C ALA A 66 25.00 -10.80 -5.48
N TYR A 67 25.28 -11.68 -6.43
CA TYR A 67 25.72 -13.06 -6.22
C TYR A 67 27.15 -13.21 -6.74
N ASN A 68 28.01 -13.92 -6.01
CA ASN A 68 29.38 -14.18 -6.44
C ASN A 68 29.44 -15.28 -7.54
N TYR A 69 30.63 -15.66 -8.00
CA TYR A 69 30.77 -16.70 -9.03
C TYR A 69 30.38 -18.11 -8.56
N ALA A 70 30.38 -18.36 -7.25
CA ALA A 70 29.89 -19.59 -6.66
C ALA A 70 28.36 -19.59 -6.44
N GLY A 71 27.69 -18.47 -6.75
CA GLY A 71 26.24 -18.31 -6.55
C GLY A 71 25.84 -17.91 -5.13
N GLU A 72 26.79 -17.56 -4.27
CA GLU A 72 26.51 -17.15 -2.88
C GLU A 72 26.11 -15.66 -2.85
N PRO A 73 25.15 -15.27 -1.99
CA PRO A 73 24.71 -13.88 -1.88
C PRO A 73 25.82 -12.99 -1.29
N VAL A 74 25.98 -11.81 -1.86
CA VAL A 74 26.82 -10.72 -1.36
C VAL A 74 25.91 -9.62 -0.85
N THR A 75 26.07 -9.26 0.41
CA THR A 75 25.23 -8.27 1.09
C THR A 75 25.88 -6.88 1.13
N ALA A 76 25.07 -5.85 1.41
CA ALA A 76 25.61 -4.51 1.67
C ALA A 76 26.52 -4.45 2.91
N LYS A 77 26.35 -5.38 3.86
CA LYS A 77 27.24 -5.54 5.03
C LYS A 77 28.63 -6.03 4.61
N ASP A 78 28.71 -7.00 3.68
CA ASP A 78 29.98 -7.52 3.16
C ASP A 78 30.79 -6.43 2.44
N LEU A 79 30.11 -5.42 1.89
CA LEU A 79 30.72 -4.24 1.28
C LEU A 79 31.02 -3.09 2.25
N ASN A 80 30.78 -3.28 3.56
CA ASN A 80 30.94 -2.24 4.59
C ASN A 80 30.13 -0.95 4.31
N ALA A 81 29.01 -1.04 3.59
CA ALA A 81 28.24 0.14 3.15
C ALA A 81 27.22 0.65 4.19
N VAL A 82 26.88 -0.17 5.19
CA VAL A 82 25.76 0.07 6.13
C VAL A 82 25.92 1.38 6.91
N GLY A 83 27.11 1.65 7.44
CA GLY A 83 27.36 2.85 8.24
C GLY A 83 27.18 4.14 7.42
N ALA A 84 27.68 4.14 6.19
CA ALA A 84 27.57 5.29 5.29
C ALA A 84 26.12 5.53 4.85
N MET A 85 25.39 4.46 4.49
CA MET A 85 23.96 4.57 4.15
C MET A 85 23.13 5.10 5.33
N ALA A 86 23.37 4.59 6.54
CA ALA A 86 22.67 5.06 7.73
C ALA A 86 22.99 6.52 8.06
N ALA A 87 24.23 6.96 7.85
CA ALA A 87 24.62 8.36 8.03
C ALA A 87 23.86 9.30 7.07
N LEU A 88 23.69 8.90 5.80
CA LEU A 88 22.90 9.65 4.81
C LEU A 88 21.41 9.71 5.18
N LEU A 89 20.90 8.68 5.85
CA LEU A 89 19.49 8.57 6.25
C LEU A 89 19.21 9.11 7.67
N LYS A 90 20.22 9.65 8.37
CA LYS A 90 20.12 10.00 9.81
C LYS A 90 19.02 11.01 10.12
N ASP A 91 18.80 11.96 9.22
CA ASP A 91 17.74 12.96 9.35
C ASP A 91 16.48 12.53 8.60
N ALA A 92 16.65 11.86 7.46
CA ALA A 92 15.54 11.35 6.64
C ALA A 92 14.68 10.29 7.34
N ILE A 93 15.16 9.66 8.43
CA ILE A 93 14.37 8.71 9.24
C ILE A 93 13.38 9.41 10.19
N LYS A 94 13.44 10.74 10.33
CA LYS A 94 12.56 11.51 11.22
C LYS A 94 11.25 11.86 10.48
N PRO A 95 10.07 11.49 11.01
CA PRO A 95 8.78 11.90 10.44
C PRO A 95 8.67 13.42 10.27
N ASN A 96 8.16 13.87 9.12
CA ASN A 96 7.95 15.30 8.85
C ASN A 96 6.55 15.70 9.31
N MET A 97 6.47 16.66 10.23
CA MET A 97 5.20 17.23 10.66
C MET A 97 4.81 18.40 9.75
N VAL A 98 3.59 18.34 9.25
CA VAL A 98 2.90 19.37 8.48
C VAL A 98 1.48 19.50 9.02
N GLN A 99 0.60 20.21 8.33
CA GLN A 99 -0.79 20.38 8.71
C GLN A 99 -1.71 20.35 7.50
N THR A 100 -2.99 20.01 7.74
CA THR A 100 -4.08 20.16 6.76
C THR A 100 -4.43 21.64 6.57
N LEU A 101 -5.36 21.94 5.66
CA LEU A 101 -5.92 23.30 5.49
C LEU A 101 -6.66 23.81 6.74
N GLU A 102 -7.13 22.90 7.59
CA GLU A 102 -7.85 23.19 8.84
C GLU A 102 -6.98 22.99 10.09
N HIS A 103 -5.65 23.00 9.90
CA HIS A 103 -4.63 23.00 10.95
C HIS A 103 -4.53 21.72 11.79
N GLN A 104 -5.18 20.61 11.39
CA GLN A 104 -4.93 19.32 12.03
C GLN A 104 -3.51 18.85 11.71
N PRO A 105 -2.78 18.30 12.70
CA PRO A 105 -1.42 17.81 12.49
C PRO A 105 -1.42 16.61 11.54
N ALA A 106 -0.47 16.59 10.60
CA ALA A 106 -0.28 15.49 9.67
C ALA A 106 1.20 15.09 9.60
N LEU A 107 1.48 13.79 9.51
CA LEU A 107 2.83 13.27 9.32
C LEU A 107 2.98 12.74 7.88
N VAL A 108 3.89 13.34 7.11
CA VAL A 108 4.19 12.91 5.74
C VAL A 108 5.60 12.32 5.70
N HIS A 109 5.71 11.00 5.56
CA HIS A 109 7.00 10.34 5.68
C HIS A 109 7.06 8.96 5.00
N GLY A 110 7.97 8.83 4.04
CA GLY A 110 8.11 7.63 3.22
C GLY A 110 7.03 7.54 2.12
N GLY A 111 7.29 6.72 1.12
CA GLY A 111 6.37 6.53 -0.01
C GLY A 111 6.88 5.46 -0.97
N PRO A 112 6.88 4.17 -0.58
CA PRO A 112 7.27 3.08 -1.45
C PRO A 112 6.16 2.78 -2.46
N PHE A 113 6.51 2.14 -3.57
CA PHE A 113 5.51 1.59 -4.47
C PHE A 113 4.59 0.56 -3.79
N ALA A 114 3.35 0.44 -4.29
CA ALA A 114 2.35 -0.51 -3.77
C ALA A 114 2.26 -1.82 -4.58
N ASN A 115 3.07 -1.98 -5.63
CA ASN A 115 3.19 -3.23 -6.39
C ASN A 115 4.40 -4.07 -5.94
N ILE A 116 5.62 -3.57 -6.16
CA ILE A 116 6.89 -4.23 -5.79
C ILE A 116 7.26 -4.04 -4.31
N ALA A 117 6.51 -3.20 -3.59
CA ALA A 117 6.62 -2.99 -2.16
C ALA A 117 5.21 -2.83 -1.55
N HIS A 118 5.13 -2.38 -0.30
CA HIS A 118 3.91 -2.42 0.51
C HIS A 118 3.05 -1.15 0.46
N GLY A 119 3.47 -0.08 -0.24
CA GLY A 119 2.59 1.06 -0.52
C GLY A 119 2.13 1.91 0.67
N CYS A 120 2.83 1.89 1.81
CA CYS A 120 2.43 2.62 3.01
C CYS A 120 3.45 3.69 3.41
N ASN A 121 3.00 4.71 4.14
CA ASN A 121 3.91 5.60 4.88
C ASN A 121 4.64 4.84 6.01
N SER A 122 5.67 5.46 6.58
CA SER A 122 6.55 4.74 7.51
C SER A 122 5.87 4.27 8.82
N VAL A 123 6.36 3.14 9.30
CA VAL A 123 6.09 2.58 10.64
C VAL A 123 6.39 3.62 11.71
N ARG A 124 7.53 4.32 11.62
CA ARG A 124 7.88 5.37 12.60
C ARG A 124 6.87 6.49 12.67
N ALA A 125 6.38 6.99 11.53
CA ALA A 125 5.35 8.04 11.52
C ALA A 125 4.04 7.53 12.13
N THR A 126 3.63 6.31 11.76
CA THR A 126 2.41 5.69 12.28
C THR A 126 2.49 5.48 13.81
N LYS A 127 3.57 4.88 14.31
CA LYS A 127 3.79 4.67 15.76
C LYS A 127 3.91 5.99 16.53
N MET A 128 4.56 6.99 15.95
CA MET A 128 4.65 8.31 16.55
C MET A 128 3.26 8.95 16.69
N ALA A 129 2.45 8.91 15.63
CA ALA A 129 1.08 9.42 15.67
C ALA A 129 0.22 8.70 16.73
N LEU A 130 0.33 7.37 16.83
CA LEU A 130 -0.41 6.56 17.82
C LEU A 130 -0.05 6.88 19.28
N LYS A 131 1.06 7.60 19.53
CA LYS A 131 1.43 8.09 20.86
C LYS A 131 1.04 9.55 21.10
N MET A 132 0.57 10.24 20.07
CA MET A 132 0.29 11.69 20.09
C MET A 132 -1.19 12.02 19.92
N ALA A 133 -2.02 11.08 19.46
CA ALA A 133 -3.43 11.29 19.16
C ALA A 133 -4.26 10.07 19.57
N ASP A 134 -5.53 10.32 19.89
CA ASP A 134 -6.49 9.26 20.24
C ASP A 134 -6.97 8.47 19.00
N VAL A 135 -7.02 9.13 17.84
CA VAL A 135 -7.38 8.52 16.56
C VAL A 135 -6.32 8.88 15.52
N VAL A 136 -5.79 7.87 14.84
CA VAL A 136 -4.78 8.03 13.78
C VAL A 136 -5.33 7.48 12.48
N VAL A 137 -5.48 8.37 11.49
CA VAL A 137 -5.86 7.99 10.13
C VAL A 137 -4.61 7.81 9.29
N THR A 138 -4.53 6.68 8.58
CA THR A 138 -3.48 6.39 7.61
C THR A 138 -4.08 5.67 6.40
N GLU A 139 -3.31 5.52 5.34
CA GLU A 139 -3.76 4.93 4.07
C GLU A 139 -2.68 4.04 3.47
N ALA A 140 -3.09 3.24 2.48
CA ALA A 140 -2.21 2.43 1.65
C ALA A 140 -2.55 2.64 0.17
N GLY A 141 -1.54 2.59 -0.70
CA GLY A 141 -1.70 2.81 -2.13
C GLY A 141 -2.46 1.69 -2.86
N PHE A 142 -3.11 2.05 -3.97
CA PHE A 142 -4.03 1.19 -4.76
C PHE A 142 -5.31 0.79 -3.99
N GLY A 143 -6.01 -0.26 -4.44
CA GLY A 143 -7.21 -0.78 -3.80
C GLY A 143 -6.90 -1.67 -2.60
N ALA A 144 -7.93 -2.13 -1.90
CA ALA A 144 -7.78 -2.98 -0.72
C ALA A 144 -7.18 -4.37 -1.03
N ASP A 145 -7.25 -4.80 -2.29
CA ASP A 145 -6.62 -6.02 -2.79
C ASP A 145 -5.08 -5.96 -2.77
N LEU A 146 -4.49 -4.77 -2.88
CA LEU A 146 -3.04 -4.58 -2.84
C LEU A 146 -2.60 -3.79 -1.61
N GLY A 147 -3.14 -2.59 -1.42
CA GLY A 147 -2.73 -1.67 -0.37
C GLY A 147 -3.08 -2.18 1.02
N ALA A 148 -4.36 -2.49 1.23
CA ALA A 148 -4.84 -2.95 2.54
C ALA A 148 -4.26 -4.33 2.91
N GLU A 149 -4.25 -5.28 1.96
CA GLU A 149 -3.59 -6.59 2.15
C GLU A 149 -2.14 -6.43 2.61
N LYS A 150 -1.33 -5.62 1.91
CA LYS A 150 0.08 -5.39 2.30
C LYS A 150 0.21 -4.55 3.58
N PHE A 151 -0.71 -3.65 3.85
CA PHE A 151 -0.75 -2.94 5.12
C PHE A 151 -0.93 -3.93 6.28
N PHE A 152 -1.87 -4.87 6.17
CA PHE A 152 -2.12 -5.88 7.18
C PHE A 152 -1.00 -6.94 7.25
N ASP A 153 -0.72 -7.65 6.16
CA ASP A 153 0.17 -8.81 6.18
C ASP A 153 1.67 -8.46 6.25
N ILE A 154 2.05 -7.23 5.88
CA ILE A 154 3.44 -6.76 5.93
C ILE A 154 3.64 -5.69 7.00
N LYS A 155 2.99 -4.53 6.88
CA LYS A 155 3.27 -3.38 7.76
C LYS A 155 2.82 -3.67 9.20
N CYS A 156 1.57 -4.08 9.42
CA CYS A 156 1.07 -4.42 10.75
C CYS A 156 1.87 -5.55 11.38
N ARG A 157 2.15 -6.61 10.62
CA ARG A 157 2.98 -7.73 11.10
C ARG A 157 4.37 -7.29 11.56
N LYS A 158 5.08 -6.50 10.75
CA LYS A 158 6.47 -6.09 11.08
C LYS A 158 6.53 -4.96 12.12
N ALA A 159 5.41 -4.29 12.38
CA ALA A 159 5.33 -3.18 13.32
C ALA A 159 4.53 -3.47 14.58
N ASP A 160 3.90 -4.65 14.70
CA ASP A 160 2.96 -4.97 15.78
C ASP A 160 1.85 -3.91 15.90
N LEU A 161 1.16 -3.66 14.78
CA LEU A 161 0.02 -2.75 14.71
C LEU A 161 -1.26 -3.56 14.56
N HIS A 162 -2.32 -3.11 15.22
CA HIS A 162 -3.63 -3.75 15.24
C HIS A 162 -4.66 -2.70 14.82
N PRO A 163 -5.15 -2.72 13.56
CA PRO A 163 -6.09 -1.71 13.06
C PRO A 163 -7.47 -1.88 13.70
N ASP A 164 -8.03 -0.79 14.21
CA ASP A 164 -9.33 -0.80 14.89
C ASP A 164 -10.53 -0.70 13.93
N ALA A 165 -10.35 -0.05 12.78
CA ALA A 165 -11.37 0.09 11.74
C ALA A 165 -10.73 0.38 10.36
N VAL A 166 -11.49 0.12 9.30
CA VAL A 166 -11.13 0.47 7.91
C VAL A 166 -12.21 1.37 7.33
N VAL A 167 -11.78 2.46 6.68
CA VAL A 167 -12.64 3.24 5.78
C VAL A 167 -12.41 2.79 4.35
N LEU A 168 -13.43 2.21 3.71
CA LEU A 168 -13.38 1.78 2.31
C LEU A 168 -14.03 2.84 1.41
N VAL A 169 -13.21 3.51 0.60
CA VAL A 169 -13.66 4.62 -0.26
C VAL A 169 -14.10 4.10 -1.63
N ALA A 170 -15.25 4.55 -2.11
CA ALA A 170 -15.72 4.32 -3.48
C ALA A 170 -16.36 5.59 -4.09
N THR A 171 -16.73 5.53 -5.37
CA THR A 171 -17.50 6.58 -6.06
C THR A 171 -18.52 5.93 -6.98
N VAL A 172 -19.68 6.56 -7.19
CA VAL A 172 -20.72 6.06 -8.12
C VAL A 172 -20.12 5.84 -9.51
N ARG A 173 -19.31 6.79 -9.98
CA ARG A 173 -18.63 6.73 -11.28
C ARG A 173 -17.67 5.54 -11.41
N ALA A 174 -16.86 5.25 -10.39
CA ALA A 174 -15.95 4.10 -10.43
C ALA A 174 -16.73 2.78 -10.48
N LEU A 175 -17.84 2.68 -9.76
CA LEU A 175 -18.69 1.48 -9.78
C LEU A 175 -19.39 1.34 -11.14
N LYS A 176 -19.92 2.41 -11.74
CA LYS A 176 -20.44 2.38 -13.12
C LYS A 176 -19.38 1.95 -14.14
N TYR A 177 -18.14 2.43 -13.97
CA TYR A 177 -17.01 2.03 -14.82
C TYR A 177 -16.72 0.53 -14.70
N ASN A 178 -16.70 -0.02 -13.48
CA ASN A 178 -16.59 -1.47 -13.25
C ASN A 178 -17.78 -2.24 -13.85
N GLY A 179 -18.95 -1.60 -13.97
CA GLY A 179 -20.12 -2.11 -14.68
C GLY A 179 -20.05 -2.06 -16.20
N GLY A 180 -18.97 -1.53 -16.78
CA GLY A 180 -18.72 -1.47 -18.21
C GLY A 180 -19.02 -0.13 -18.89
N VAL A 181 -19.33 0.93 -18.13
CA VAL A 181 -19.53 2.28 -18.71
C VAL A 181 -18.19 2.88 -19.08
N ALA A 182 -18.08 3.42 -20.30
CA ALA A 182 -16.87 4.11 -20.75
C ALA A 182 -16.60 5.36 -19.91
N LYS A 183 -15.32 5.73 -19.78
CA LYS A 183 -14.89 6.84 -18.92
C LYS A 183 -15.60 8.17 -19.22
N ASP A 184 -15.90 8.41 -20.48
CA ASP A 184 -16.49 9.66 -20.96
C ASP A 184 -18.00 9.75 -20.69
N ASP A 185 -18.65 8.61 -20.42
CA ASP A 185 -20.11 8.49 -20.25
C ASP A 185 -20.54 8.34 -18.78
N LEU A 186 -19.63 8.53 -17.82
CA LEU A 186 -19.87 8.29 -16.40
C LEU A 186 -20.79 9.31 -15.70
N LYS A 187 -21.17 10.39 -16.38
CA LYS A 187 -21.95 11.50 -15.80
C LYS A 187 -23.45 11.20 -15.73
N GLU A 188 -23.95 10.39 -16.67
CA GLU A 188 -25.38 10.07 -16.75
C GLU A 188 -25.74 9.01 -15.71
N GLU A 189 -26.95 9.10 -15.15
CA GLU A 189 -27.48 8.08 -14.24
C GLU A 189 -27.50 6.72 -14.94
N ASN A 190 -26.99 5.67 -14.29
CA ASN A 190 -27.07 4.31 -14.81
C ASN A 190 -27.06 3.26 -13.70
N LEU A 191 -28.25 3.01 -13.13
CA LEU A 191 -28.43 2.02 -12.06
C LEU A 191 -28.09 0.59 -12.50
N ASP A 192 -28.32 0.23 -13.77
CA ASP A 192 -28.03 -1.12 -14.26
C ASP A 192 -26.52 -1.38 -14.34
N ALA A 193 -25.75 -0.41 -14.82
CA ALA A 193 -24.29 -0.50 -14.79
C ALA A 193 -23.76 -0.47 -13.35
N LEU A 194 -24.32 0.38 -12.50
CA LEU A 194 -23.95 0.44 -11.09
C LEU A 194 -24.16 -0.91 -10.39
N LYS A 195 -25.33 -1.54 -10.57
CA LYS A 195 -25.64 -2.89 -10.08
C LYS A 195 -24.66 -3.94 -10.59
N LYS A 196 -24.19 -3.84 -11.84
CA LYS A 196 -23.20 -4.76 -12.39
C LYS A 196 -21.81 -4.55 -11.79
N GLY A 197 -21.42 -3.30 -11.55
CA GLY A 197 -20.08 -2.97 -11.05
C GLY A 197 -19.93 -3.00 -9.53
N ILE A 198 -21.03 -2.99 -8.77
CA ILE A 198 -21.00 -3.00 -7.30
C ILE A 198 -20.32 -4.25 -6.72
N VAL A 199 -20.26 -5.34 -7.50
CA VAL A 199 -19.53 -6.57 -7.16
C VAL A 199 -18.05 -6.33 -6.85
N ASN A 200 -17.44 -5.27 -7.40
CA ASN A 200 -16.07 -4.89 -7.03
C ASN A 200 -16.00 -4.39 -5.58
N LEU A 201 -16.94 -3.53 -5.16
CA LEU A 201 -17.03 -3.06 -3.78
C LEU A 201 -17.36 -4.22 -2.83
N GLU A 202 -18.30 -5.07 -3.21
CA GLU A 202 -18.65 -6.30 -2.48
C GLU A 202 -17.41 -7.15 -2.22
N LYS A 203 -16.58 -7.39 -3.26
CA LYS A 203 -15.37 -8.21 -3.10
C LYS A 203 -14.36 -7.58 -2.15
N HIS A 204 -14.20 -6.26 -2.18
CA HIS A 204 -13.32 -5.58 -1.22
C HIS A 204 -13.85 -5.66 0.22
N ILE A 205 -15.17 -5.54 0.42
CA ILE A 205 -15.81 -5.73 1.73
C ILE A 205 -15.58 -7.17 2.23
N GLU A 206 -15.84 -8.18 1.38
CA GLU A 206 -15.60 -9.60 1.68
C GLU A 206 -14.14 -9.82 2.09
N ASN A 207 -13.18 -9.25 1.36
CA ASN A 207 -11.75 -9.38 1.64
C ASN A 207 -11.37 -8.75 2.99
N LEU A 208 -11.86 -7.54 3.28
CA LEU A 208 -11.56 -6.87 4.55
C LEU A 208 -12.13 -7.63 5.75
N HIS A 209 -13.29 -8.28 5.61
CA HIS A 209 -13.82 -9.17 6.64
C HIS A 209 -12.91 -10.35 6.95
N LYS A 210 -12.09 -10.83 6.00
CA LYS A 210 -11.09 -11.91 6.23
C LYS A 210 -9.95 -11.51 7.15
N PHE A 211 -9.80 -10.22 7.44
CA PHE A 211 -8.83 -9.72 8.40
C PHE A 211 -9.47 -9.41 9.76
N GLY A 212 -10.79 -9.61 9.93
CA GLY A 212 -11.48 -9.38 11.19
C GLY A 212 -11.62 -7.90 11.60
N VAL A 213 -11.44 -6.96 10.67
CA VAL A 213 -11.48 -5.51 10.96
C VAL A 213 -12.86 -4.93 10.62
N PRO A 214 -13.48 -4.11 11.49
CA PRO A 214 -14.71 -3.38 11.22
C PRO A 214 -14.58 -2.43 10.03
N ILE A 215 -15.62 -2.35 9.20
CA ILE A 215 -15.61 -1.61 7.94
C ILE A 215 -16.66 -0.49 7.96
N VAL A 216 -16.23 0.72 7.61
CA VAL A 216 -17.09 1.84 7.26
C VAL A 216 -16.87 2.15 5.78
N VAL A 217 -17.90 2.00 4.96
CA VAL A 217 -17.83 2.38 3.54
C VAL A 217 -18.18 3.85 3.40
N THR A 218 -17.44 4.56 2.56
CA THR A 218 -17.76 5.94 2.21
C THR A 218 -17.79 6.16 0.71
N LEU A 219 -18.74 6.98 0.26
CA LEU A 219 -18.75 7.50 -1.09
C LEU A 219 -18.27 8.94 -1.11
N ASN A 220 -17.25 9.23 -1.90
CA ASN A 220 -16.94 10.61 -2.22
C ASN A 220 -17.99 11.13 -3.19
N SER A 221 -18.73 12.16 -2.77
CA SER A 221 -19.83 12.76 -3.52
C SER A 221 -19.33 13.50 -4.77
N PHE A 222 -20.02 13.31 -5.90
CA PHE A 222 -19.87 14.14 -7.10
C PHE A 222 -21.20 14.81 -7.47
N ILE A 223 -21.11 16.01 -8.06
CA ILE A 223 -22.28 16.80 -8.50
C ILE A 223 -23.20 16.09 -9.50
N THR A 224 -22.69 15.06 -10.19
CA THR A 224 -23.45 14.26 -11.17
C THR A 224 -24.09 13.02 -10.57
N ASP A 225 -23.77 12.68 -9.32
CA ASP A 225 -24.29 11.49 -8.68
C ASP A 225 -25.76 11.73 -8.30
N THR A 226 -26.62 10.82 -8.70
CA THR A 226 -28.05 10.92 -8.39
C THR A 226 -28.36 10.34 -7.02
N LYS A 227 -29.46 10.79 -6.40
CA LYS A 227 -29.93 10.22 -5.13
C LYS A 227 -30.26 8.72 -5.28
N ALA A 228 -30.79 8.31 -6.43
CA ALA A 228 -31.11 6.90 -6.67
C ALA A 228 -29.86 6.02 -6.68
N GLU A 229 -28.76 6.49 -7.27
CA GLU A 229 -27.48 5.76 -7.29
C GLU A 229 -26.86 5.69 -5.89
N THR A 230 -26.86 6.78 -5.12
CA THR A 230 -26.31 6.79 -3.76
C THR A 230 -27.15 5.98 -2.78
N ASP A 231 -28.48 6.07 -2.85
CA ASP A 231 -29.40 5.26 -2.05
C ASP A 231 -29.21 3.76 -2.31
N TYR A 232 -29.05 3.36 -3.59
CA TYR A 232 -28.82 1.96 -3.95
C TYR A 232 -27.53 1.42 -3.33
N ILE A 233 -26.42 2.17 -3.40
CA ILE A 233 -25.15 1.72 -2.81
C ILE A 233 -25.25 1.66 -1.28
N LYS A 234 -25.90 2.66 -0.67
CA LYS A 234 -26.12 2.67 0.78
C LYS A 234 -26.86 1.40 1.22
N GLU A 235 -28.01 1.11 0.60
CA GLU A 235 -28.80 -0.08 0.92
C GLU A 235 -27.98 -1.37 0.72
N PHE A 236 -27.20 -1.45 -0.36
CA PHE A 236 -26.35 -2.60 -0.64
C PHE A 236 -25.28 -2.80 0.45
N VAL A 237 -24.59 -1.74 0.85
CA VAL A 237 -23.55 -1.78 1.89
C VAL A 237 -24.12 -2.13 3.26
N GLU A 238 -25.26 -1.53 3.62
CA GLU A 238 -25.93 -1.80 4.90
C GLU A 238 -26.43 -3.25 4.98
N ASN A 239 -26.89 -3.83 3.86
CA ASN A 239 -27.26 -5.25 3.77
C ASN A 239 -26.07 -6.20 3.94
N LEU A 240 -24.84 -5.74 3.71
CA LEU A 240 -23.60 -6.48 3.99
C LEU A 240 -23.08 -6.24 5.43
N GLY A 241 -23.84 -5.55 6.28
CA GLY A 241 -23.49 -5.31 7.68
C GLY A 241 -22.44 -4.21 7.90
N CYS A 242 -22.11 -3.44 6.86
CA CYS A 242 -21.17 -2.32 6.94
C CYS A 242 -21.90 -1.01 7.25
N GLU A 243 -21.23 -0.10 7.96
CA GLU A 243 -21.73 1.28 8.05
C GLU A 243 -21.48 2.02 6.74
N PHE A 244 -22.34 2.98 6.42
CA PHE A 244 -22.24 3.84 5.24
C PHE A 244 -22.25 5.32 5.63
N ALA A 245 -21.43 6.13 4.96
CA ALA A 245 -21.49 7.59 5.03
C ALA A 245 -21.16 8.25 3.69
N LEU A 246 -21.90 9.29 3.32
CA LEU A 246 -21.54 10.14 2.19
C LEU A 246 -20.47 11.15 2.63
N SER A 247 -19.43 11.32 1.82
CA SER A 247 -18.33 12.25 2.09
C SER A 247 -18.36 13.41 1.10
N GLU A 248 -18.43 14.62 1.64
CA GLU A 248 -18.39 15.88 0.89
C GLU A 248 -17.14 16.72 1.25
N VAL A 249 -16.09 16.07 1.77
CA VAL A 249 -14.90 16.76 2.30
C VAL A 249 -14.14 17.58 1.24
N TRP A 250 -14.26 17.20 -0.04
CA TRP A 250 -13.66 17.96 -1.14
C TRP A 250 -14.30 19.34 -1.31
N GLU A 251 -15.63 19.44 -1.17
CA GLU A 251 -16.36 20.71 -1.33
C GLU A 251 -16.45 21.48 -0.02
N LYS A 252 -16.68 20.79 1.10
CA LYS A 252 -17.07 21.40 2.38
C LYS A 252 -16.00 21.30 3.47
N GLY A 253 -14.80 20.80 3.16
CA GLY A 253 -13.74 20.57 4.15
C GLY A 253 -14.17 19.58 5.24
N GLY A 254 -13.68 19.76 6.46
CA GLY A 254 -14.00 18.89 7.60
C GLY A 254 -15.50 18.78 7.88
N LYS A 255 -16.29 19.83 7.60
CA LYS A 255 -17.76 19.79 7.75
C LYS A 255 -18.41 18.72 6.87
N GLY A 256 -17.89 18.49 5.67
CA GLY A 256 -18.37 17.45 4.76
C GLY A 256 -17.98 16.03 5.17
N GLY A 257 -17.19 15.86 6.23
CA GLY A 257 -16.75 14.56 6.75
C GLY A 257 -17.32 14.23 8.13
N ILE A 258 -18.20 15.06 8.70
CA ILE A 258 -18.75 14.84 10.05
C ILE A 258 -19.49 13.51 10.13
N GLU A 259 -20.38 13.22 9.18
CA GLU A 259 -21.13 11.95 9.16
C GLU A 259 -20.17 10.74 9.14
N LEU A 260 -19.15 10.78 8.26
CA LEU A 260 -18.14 9.73 8.19
C LEU A 260 -17.38 9.61 9.53
N ALA A 261 -16.94 10.71 10.11
CA ALA A 261 -16.23 10.71 11.38
C ALA A 261 -17.09 10.13 12.52
N GLU A 262 -18.36 10.50 12.60
CA GLU A 262 -19.32 9.95 13.58
C GLU A 262 -19.52 8.45 13.40
N LYS A 263 -19.63 7.96 12.15
CA LYS A 263 -19.72 6.52 11.85
C LYS A 263 -18.45 5.77 12.22
N VAL A 264 -17.28 6.36 11.99
CA VAL A 264 -15.99 5.78 12.41
C VAL A 264 -15.91 5.72 13.92
N LEU A 265 -16.19 6.82 14.64
CA LEU A 265 -16.18 6.85 16.11
C LEU A 265 -17.14 5.82 16.71
N LYS A 266 -18.38 5.77 16.20
CA LYS A 266 -19.36 4.76 16.61
C LYS A 266 -18.85 3.33 16.37
N THR A 267 -18.20 3.09 15.24
CA THR A 267 -17.62 1.78 14.91
C THR A 267 -16.51 1.40 15.90
N LEU A 268 -15.62 2.35 16.22
CA LEU A 268 -14.55 2.15 17.20
C LEU A 268 -15.10 1.84 18.61
N GLU A 269 -16.24 2.43 18.99
CA GLU A 269 -16.88 2.21 20.29
C GLU A 269 -17.67 0.89 20.37
N GLU A 270 -18.40 0.53 19.32
CA GLU A 270 -19.39 -0.57 19.36
C GLU A 270 -18.89 -1.88 18.75
N LYS A 271 -17.90 -1.83 17.84
CA LYS A 271 -17.44 -2.99 17.06
C LYS A 271 -15.93 -3.15 17.25
N PRO A 272 -15.46 -3.85 18.31
CA PRO A 272 -14.04 -4.08 18.49
C PRO A 272 -13.47 -4.90 17.33
N SER A 273 -12.25 -4.56 16.92
CA SER A 273 -11.51 -5.31 15.90
C SER A 273 -11.03 -6.65 16.43
N ASP A 274 -11.18 -7.71 15.64
CA ASP A 274 -10.59 -9.04 15.87
C ASP A 274 -9.49 -9.29 14.83
N PHE A 275 -8.58 -8.31 14.70
CA PHE A 275 -7.59 -8.28 13.65
C PHE A 275 -6.73 -9.55 13.62
N HIS A 276 -6.63 -10.16 12.44
CA HIS A 276 -5.74 -11.27 12.18
C HIS A 276 -5.18 -11.21 10.77
N PHE A 277 -4.05 -11.88 10.58
CA PHE A 277 -3.37 -11.97 9.29
C PHE A 277 -4.01 -13.02 8.39
N LEU A 278 -3.88 -12.86 7.07
CA LEU A 278 -4.43 -13.79 6.10
C LEU A 278 -3.74 -15.17 6.15
N TYR A 279 -2.45 -15.17 6.49
CA TYR A 279 -1.64 -16.38 6.56
C TYR A 279 -0.59 -16.34 7.70
N PRO A 280 -0.15 -17.51 8.21
CA PRO A 280 0.97 -17.63 9.15
C PRO A 280 2.34 -17.41 8.47
N GLU A 281 3.36 -16.99 9.23
CA GLU A 281 4.70 -16.65 8.68
C GLU A 281 5.47 -17.89 8.19
N GLU A 282 5.12 -19.05 8.72
CA GLU A 282 5.72 -20.37 8.46
C GLU A 282 5.19 -21.03 7.17
N MET A 283 4.13 -20.48 6.58
CA MET A 283 3.61 -20.92 5.29
C MET A 283 4.68 -20.73 4.19
N THR A 284 4.76 -21.68 3.24
CA THR A 284 5.70 -21.60 2.12
C THR A 284 5.42 -20.36 1.25
N ILE A 285 6.41 -19.91 0.47
CA ILE A 285 6.20 -18.76 -0.42
C ILE A 285 5.12 -19.08 -1.47
N GLU A 286 5.11 -20.29 -2.02
CA GLU A 286 4.09 -20.73 -2.98
C GLU A 286 2.69 -20.69 -2.38
N ASP A 287 2.52 -21.25 -1.17
CA ASP A 287 1.21 -21.27 -0.50
C ASP A 287 0.74 -19.88 -0.11
N LYS A 288 1.63 -18.97 0.32
CA LYS A 288 1.29 -17.56 0.58
C LYS A 288 0.77 -16.86 -0.67
N ILE A 289 1.48 -17.03 -1.80
CA ILE A 289 1.05 -16.46 -3.09
C ILE A 289 -0.32 -17.02 -3.49
N LYS A 290 -0.51 -18.34 -3.36
CA LYS A 290 -1.79 -19.00 -3.68
C LYS A 290 -2.92 -18.53 -2.76
N LYS A 291 -2.65 -18.37 -1.46
CA LYS A 291 -3.62 -17.85 -0.47
C LYS A 291 -4.10 -16.45 -0.86
N ILE A 292 -3.17 -15.52 -1.14
CA ILE A 292 -3.53 -14.16 -1.59
C ILE A 292 -4.33 -14.23 -2.90
N ALA A 293 -3.83 -14.97 -3.89
CA ALA A 293 -4.48 -15.05 -5.20
C ALA A 293 -5.91 -15.61 -5.12
N THR A 294 -6.12 -16.68 -4.36
CA THR A 294 -7.42 -17.36 -4.27
C THR A 294 -8.38 -16.65 -3.34
N GLU A 295 -7.92 -16.12 -2.19
CA GLU A 295 -8.80 -15.51 -1.21
C GLU A 295 -9.06 -14.03 -1.49
N ILE A 296 -8.03 -13.25 -1.84
CA ILE A 296 -8.16 -11.81 -2.08
C ILE A 296 -8.59 -11.53 -3.52
N TYR A 297 -7.91 -12.12 -4.51
CA TYR A 297 -8.20 -11.84 -5.92
C TYR A 297 -9.33 -12.69 -6.50
N GLY A 298 -9.67 -13.81 -5.86
CA GLY A 298 -10.67 -14.76 -6.39
C GLY A 298 -10.16 -15.58 -7.58
N ALA A 299 -8.83 -15.72 -7.71
CA ALA A 299 -8.23 -16.56 -8.75
C ALA A 299 -8.53 -18.05 -8.49
N ALA A 300 -8.70 -18.84 -9.55
CA ALA A 300 -8.89 -20.29 -9.41
C ALA A 300 -7.60 -21.01 -8.98
N ASP A 301 -6.45 -20.62 -9.51
CA ASP A 301 -5.14 -21.16 -9.14
C ASP A 301 -4.00 -20.21 -9.56
N VAL A 302 -2.76 -20.56 -9.19
CA VAL A 302 -1.54 -19.86 -9.57
C VAL A 302 -0.68 -20.73 -10.46
N SER A 303 -0.17 -20.16 -11.55
CA SER A 303 0.81 -20.82 -12.42
C SER A 303 2.16 -20.12 -12.36
N TYR A 304 3.22 -20.90 -12.22
CA TYR A 304 4.58 -20.39 -12.12
C TYR A 304 5.37 -20.70 -13.39
N SER A 305 5.98 -19.66 -13.95
CA SER A 305 6.90 -19.81 -15.07
C SER A 305 8.13 -20.65 -14.66
N PRO A 306 8.85 -21.26 -15.62
CA PRO A 306 10.08 -22.00 -15.31
C PRO A 306 11.15 -21.15 -14.62
N ALA A 307 11.19 -19.84 -14.86
CA ALA A 307 12.10 -18.93 -14.18
C ALA A 307 11.69 -18.70 -12.72
N ALA A 308 10.41 -18.41 -12.46
CA ALA A 308 9.90 -18.23 -11.11
C ALA A 308 10.10 -19.48 -10.24
N ARG A 309 9.86 -20.68 -10.78
CA ARG A 309 10.08 -21.95 -10.06
C ARG A 309 11.53 -22.19 -9.65
N LYS A 310 12.50 -21.57 -10.33
CA LYS A 310 13.92 -21.68 -9.95
C LYS A 310 14.31 -20.71 -8.84
N GLU A 311 13.56 -19.62 -8.68
CA GLU A 311 13.82 -18.60 -7.66
C GLU A 311 13.06 -18.87 -6.36
N LEU A 312 11.95 -19.60 -6.45
CA LEU A 312 11.21 -20.06 -5.27
C LEU A 312 12.05 -21.10 -4.49
N PRO A 313 12.19 -20.93 -3.16
CA PRO A 313 12.95 -21.84 -2.31
C PRO A 313 12.27 -23.19 -2.10
#